data_AF-A0A2E2V1I1-F1
#
_entry.id   AF-A0A2E2V1I1-F1
#
_cell.length_a   1.000
_cell.length_b   1.000
_cell.length_c   1.000
_cell.angle_alpha   90.00
_cell.angle_beta   90.00
_cell.angle_gamma   90.00
#
_symmetry.space_group_name_H-M   'P 1'
#
loop_
_entity.id
_entity.type
_entity.pdbx_description
1 polymer ?
#
loop_
_entity_poly.entity_id
_entity_poly.type
_entity_poly.pdbx_seq_one_letter_code
_entity_poly.pdbx_strand_id
1 'polypeptide(L)'
;PQGMYLSPIDNKVYISNHGAKGGDFFGEVEFGGNYGWKIIGWGGTNYIGTKIGDGDAWKPGFTKPLWVWTPSIAPSNIMIYDGNLYPEWKGDVLVTSLKYKTLYKLRFKNNKILDQDIIFEDLIGRIRDIEVNSKGEIFLINSNSNASLWKMEKL
;
A
#
# COMPACT_ATOMS: atom_id res chain seq x y z
N PRO A 1 -5.03 9.69 0.87
CA PRO A 1 -4.84 8.32 1.40
C PRO A 1 -6.00 7.42 0.94
N GLN A 2 -5.77 6.11 0.80
CA GLN A 2 -6.80 5.13 0.43
C GLN A 2 -7.01 4.10 1.53
N GLY A 3 -5.94 3.39 1.91
CA GLY A 3 -5.92 2.44 3.02
C GLY A 3 -5.38 3.07 4.30
N MET A 4 -5.83 2.55 5.44
CA MET A 4 -5.36 2.89 6.77
C MET A 4 -5.52 1.66 7.67
N TYR A 5 -4.47 1.28 8.39
CA TYR A 5 -4.48 0.09 9.22
C TYR A 5 -3.76 0.31 10.55
N LEU A 6 -4.40 -0.09 11.65
CA LEU A 6 -3.77 -0.16 12.97
C LEU A 6 -3.05 -1.51 13.09
N SER A 7 -1.72 -1.46 13.14
CA SER A 7 -0.88 -2.63 13.27
C SER A 7 -1.07 -3.32 14.63
N PRO A 8 -1.40 -4.62 14.66
CA PRO A 8 -1.50 -5.37 15.91
C PRO A 8 -0.11 -5.66 16.53
N ILE A 9 0.98 -5.41 15.80
CA ILE A 9 2.35 -5.78 16.20
C ILE A 9 3.02 -4.67 17.01
N ASP A 10 2.85 -3.42 16.59
CA ASP A 10 3.56 -2.27 17.17
C ASP A 10 2.61 -1.12 17.56
N ASN A 11 1.29 -1.32 17.41
CA ASN A 11 0.24 -0.35 17.72
C ASN A 11 0.39 0.98 16.97
N LYS A 12 1.06 0.96 15.81
CA LYS A 12 1.18 2.11 14.91
C LYS A 12 0.12 2.07 13.83
N VAL A 13 -0.27 3.26 13.35
CA VAL A 13 -1.17 3.40 12.21
C VAL A 13 -0.34 3.56 10.96
N TYR A 14 -0.62 2.76 9.93
CA TYR A 14 -0.01 2.86 8.62
C TYR A 14 -1.05 3.27 7.58
N ILE A 15 -0.60 3.89 6.50
CA ILE A 15 -1.45 4.34 5.40
C ILE A 15 -0.86 3.97 4.03
N SER A 16 -1.75 3.79 3.06
CA SER A 16 -1.40 3.91 1.64
C SER A 16 -1.93 5.22 1.06
N ASN A 17 -1.25 5.73 0.04
CA ASN A 17 -1.67 6.95 -0.63
C ASN A 17 -1.38 6.90 -2.13
N HIS A 18 -2.28 7.51 -2.91
CA HIS A 18 -2.03 7.76 -4.33
C HIS A 18 -1.16 9.00 -4.48
N GLY A 19 -0.16 8.89 -5.34
CA GLY A 19 0.51 10.04 -5.92
C GLY A 19 -0.25 10.57 -7.14
N ALA A 20 0.40 11.44 -7.91
CA ALA A 20 -0.12 11.91 -9.18
C ALA A 20 0.23 10.91 -10.31
N LYS A 21 1.12 11.28 -11.24
CA LYS A 21 1.70 10.32 -12.19
C LYS A 21 2.93 9.67 -11.54
N GLY A 22 2.69 8.66 -10.71
CA GLY A 22 3.70 8.09 -9.81
C GLY A 22 3.71 8.76 -8.45
N GLY A 23 4.56 8.25 -7.55
CA GLY A 23 4.68 8.76 -6.18
C GLY A 23 3.60 8.24 -5.22
N ASP A 24 3.00 7.09 -5.53
CA ASP A 24 2.19 6.40 -4.53
C ASP A 24 3.10 5.97 -3.38
N PHE A 25 2.56 5.84 -2.17
CA PHE A 25 3.39 5.45 -1.04
C PHE A 25 2.67 4.62 0.02
N PHE A 26 3.48 3.89 0.79
CA PHE A 26 3.14 3.28 2.08
C PHE A 26 3.98 3.95 3.17
N GLY A 27 3.37 4.30 4.31
CA GLY A 27 4.05 4.99 5.40
C GLY A 27 3.29 4.99 6.72
N GLU A 28 3.96 5.38 7.78
CA GLU A 28 3.41 5.52 9.14
C GLU A 28 2.66 6.85 9.32
N VAL A 29 1.54 6.85 10.03
CA VAL A 29 0.88 8.09 10.46
C VAL A 29 1.59 8.61 11.71
N GLU A 30 2.42 9.64 11.53
CA GLU A 30 3.14 10.30 12.61
C GLU A 30 2.35 11.49 13.17
N PHE A 31 2.31 11.65 14.50
CA PHE A 31 1.74 12.84 15.11
C PHE A 31 2.49 14.10 14.66
N GLY A 32 1.76 15.06 14.08
CA GLY A 32 2.37 16.26 13.50
C GLY A 32 3.15 16.01 12.20
N GLY A 33 3.07 14.81 11.63
CA GLY A 33 3.77 14.43 10.40
C GLY A 33 3.32 15.22 9.18
N ASN A 34 4.24 15.47 8.26
CA ASN A 34 3.98 16.21 7.03
C ASN A 34 4.60 15.50 5.83
N TYR A 35 3.78 14.79 5.07
CA TYR A 35 4.19 14.08 3.85
C TYR A 35 4.41 15.00 2.62
N GLY A 36 4.28 16.31 2.79
CA GLY A 36 4.79 17.32 1.86
C GLY A 36 3.97 17.58 0.59
N TRP A 37 2.86 16.89 0.36
CA TRP A 37 1.98 17.22 -0.76
C TRP A 37 1.40 18.64 -0.60
N LYS A 38 1.42 19.53 -1.60
CA LYS A 38 1.86 19.38 -3.01
C LYS A 38 3.23 19.99 -3.32
N ILE A 39 4.08 20.20 -2.31
CA ILE A 39 5.45 20.72 -2.46
C ILE A 39 6.36 19.62 -3.03
N ILE A 40 6.17 18.36 -2.63
CA ILE A 40 6.88 17.18 -3.14
C ILE A 40 5.90 16.12 -3.62
N GLY A 41 6.35 15.30 -4.58
CA GLY A 41 5.55 14.25 -5.22
C GLY A 41 6.09 12.84 -5.05
N TRP A 42 7.08 12.62 -4.17
CA TRP A 42 7.72 11.32 -3.92
C TRP A 42 8.13 10.58 -5.22
N GLY A 43 8.75 11.29 -6.16
CA GLY A 43 9.18 10.73 -7.46
C GLY A 43 8.11 10.79 -8.56
N GLY A 44 6.87 11.11 -8.21
CA GLY A 44 5.80 11.40 -9.18
C GLY A 44 5.95 12.74 -9.88
N THR A 45 5.15 12.92 -10.94
CA THR A 45 4.99 14.17 -11.70
C THR A 45 3.52 14.54 -11.83
N ASN A 46 3.21 15.77 -12.25
CA ASN A 46 1.85 16.09 -12.70
C ASN A 46 1.47 15.19 -13.89
N TYR A 47 0.18 14.98 -14.13
CA TYR A 47 -0.27 14.08 -15.21
C TYR A 47 0.24 14.47 -16.61
N ILE A 48 0.44 15.77 -16.86
CA ILE A 48 1.04 16.29 -18.10
C ILE A 48 2.58 16.15 -18.16
N GLY A 49 3.21 15.56 -17.14
CA GLY A 49 4.65 15.30 -17.08
C GLY A 49 5.50 16.41 -16.46
N THR A 50 4.91 17.54 -16.07
CA THR A 50 5.64 18.61 -15.38
C THR A 50 5.98 18.23 -13.94
N LYS A 51 7.05 18.81 -13.40
CA LYS A 51 7.49 18.59 -12.01
C LYS A 51 6.41 19.00 -11.00
N ILE A 52 6.34 18.28 -9.88
CA ILE A 52 5.63 18.73 -8.67
C ILE A 52 6.61 19.55 -7.84
N GLY A 53 6.18 20.72 -7.35
CA GLY A 53 7.07 21.68 -6.71
C GLY A 53 8.24 22.06 -7.62
N ASP A 54 9.46 22.01 -7.10
CA ASP A 54 10.70 22.20 -7.87
C ASP A 54 11.28 20.88 -8.43
N GLY A 55 10.63 19.75 -8.16
CA GLY A 55 11.01 18.42 -8.62
C GLY A 55 11.95 17.65 -7.70
N ASP A 56 12.38 18.22 -6.56
CA ASP A 56 13.10 17.45 -5.55
C ASP A 56 12.10 16.63 -4.72
N ALA A 57 12.15 15.31 -4.86
CA ALA A 57 11.27 14.39 -4.16
C ALA A 57 11.68 14.15 -2.68
N TRP A 58 12.88 14.55 -2.28
CA TRP A 58 13.49 14.17 -1.00
C TRP A 58 13.93 15.36 -0.16
N LYS A 59 13.26 16.50 -0.36
CA LYS A 59 13.51 17.74 0.38
C LYS A 59 13.49 17.49 1.90
N PRO A 60 14.39 18.15 2.66
CA PRO A 60 14.37 18.06 4.11
C PRO A 60 13.08 18.68 4.68
N GLY A 61 12.69 18.25 5.88
CA GLY A 61 11.54 18.80 6.60
C GLY A 61 10.20 18.10 6.35
N PHE A 62 10.18 17.00 5.59
CA PHE A 62 8.98 16.19 5.35
C PHE A 62 9.13 14.78 5.92
N THR A 63 8.04 14.24 6.46
CA THR A 63 7.91 12.83 6.85
C THR A 63 8.11 11.96 5.63
N LYS A 64 9.03 11.00 5.70
CA LYS A 64 9.37 10.13 4.57
C LYS A 64 8.47 8.90 4.54
N PRO A 65 7.97 8.50 3.36
CA PRO A 65 7.31 7.21 3.23
C PRO A 65 8.29 6.07 3.47
N LEU A 66 7.76 4.94 3.94
CA LEU A 66 8.51 3.70 4.10
C LEU A 66 8.76 3.02 2.76
N TRP A 67 7.86 3.24 1.80
CA TRP A 67 7.96 2.70 0.45
C TRP A 67 7.23 3.58 -0.56
N VAL A 68 7.73 3.62 -1.79
CA VAL A 68 7.21 4.47 -2.87
C VAL A 68 7.11 3.69 -4.16
N TRP A 69 6.02 3.87 -4.90
CA TRP A 69 5.86 3.34 -6.25
C TRP A 69 5.89 4.44 -7.30
N THR A 70 6.86 4.34 -8.20
CA THR A 70 6.93 5.11 -9.45
C THR A 70 7.33 4.15 -10.58
N PRO A 71 6.40 3.77 -11.48
CA PRO A 71 5.07 4.34 -11.70
C PRO A 71 4.05 3.99 -10.60
N SER A 72 2.97 4.79 -10.55
CA SER A 72 1.84 4.59 -9.63
C SER A 72 1.17 3.23 -9.88
N ILE A 73 0.97 2.45 -8.81
CA ILE A 73 0.20 1.20 -8.77
C ILE A 73 -1.28 1.46 -8.44
N ALA A 74 -1.63 2.69 -8.06
CA ALA A 74 -2.91 3.08 -7.50
C ALA A 74 -3.29 2.17 -6.31
N PRO A 75 -2.54 2.21 -5.19
CA PRO A 75 -2.80 1.34 -4.05
C PRO A 75 -4.17 1.65 -3.45
N SER A 76 -4.87 0.64 -2.97
CA SER A 76 -6.11 0.83 -2.22
C SER A 76 -5.90 0.47 -0.76
N ASN A 77 -6.60 -0.50 -0.19
CA ASN A 77 -6.39 -0.85 1.21
C ASN A 77 -5.04 -1.57 1.43
N ILE A 78 -4.57 -1.50 2.68
CA ILE A 78 -3.40 -2.16 3.21
C ILE A 78 -3.76 -2.90 4.49
N MET A 79 -2.99 -3.93 4.84
CA MET A 79 -3.02 -4.53 6.16
C MET A 79 -1.67 -5.11 6.55
N ILE A 80 -1.42 -5.28 7.84
CA ILE A 80 -0.27 -6.06 8.34
C ILE A 80 -0.79 -7.43 8.77
N TYR A 81 -0.27 -8.48 8.14
CA TYR A 81 -0.78 -9.83 8.38
C TYR A 81 -0.32 -10.37 9.74
N ASP A 82 -1.25 -10.87 10.55
CA ASP A 82 -0.97 -11.53 11.84
C ASP A 82 -1.71 -12.88 11.99
N GLY A 83 -2.29 -13.38 10.90
CA GLY A 83 -3.03 -14.64 10.90
C GLY A 83 -2.12 -15.88 11.03
N ASN A 84 -2.71 -17.00 11.41
CA ASN A 84 -1.99 -18.28 11.54
C ASN A 84 -2.01 -19.14 10.26
N LEU A 85 -2.81 -18.77 9.25
CA LEU A 85 -2.95 -19.55 8.02
C LEU A 85 -1.75 -19.39 7.07
N TYR A 86 -1.14 -18.20 7.05
CA TYR A 86 0.06 -17.87 6.29
C TYR A 86 1.17 -17.40 7.25
N PRO A 87 1.69 -18.26 8.14
CA PRO A 87 2.66 -17.86 9.17
C PRO A 87 3.92 -17.19 8.60
N GLU A 88 4.31 -17.54 7.38
CA GLU A 88 5.43 -16.94 6.64
C GLU A 88 5.22 -15.46 6.27
N TRP A 89 3.99 -14.93 6.37
CA TRP A 89 3.65 -13.53 6.08
C TRP A 89 3.43 -12.71 7.34
N LYS A 90 3.61 -13.28 8.54
CA LYS A 90 3.38 -12.53 9.78
C LYS A 90 4.28 -11.30 9.86
N GLY A 91 3.67 -10.14 10.02
CA GLY A 91 4.32 -8.83 10.02
C GLY A 91 4.53 -8.21 8.66
N ASP A 92 4.32 -8.93 7.57
CA ASP A 92 4.38 -8.37 6.22
C ASP A 92 3.14 -7.53 5.92
N VAL A 93 3.31 -6.53 5.06
CA VAL A 93 2.23 -5.66 4.62
C VAL A 93 1.63 -6.21 3.34
N LEU A 94 0.33 -6.47 3.33
CA LEU A 94 -0.41 -6.77 2.12
C LEU A 94 -0.98 -5.47 1.55
N VAL A 95 -0.76 -5.22 0.26
CA VAL A 95 -1.16 -3.98 -0.43
C VAL A 95 -2.00 -4.33 -1.65
N THR A 96 -3.23 -3.84 -1.70
CA THR A 96 -4.11 -4.00 -2.85
C THR A 96 -3.83 -2.95 -3.92
N SER A 97 -3.91 -3.33 -5.20
CA SER A 97 -3.65 -2.44 -6.33
C SER A 97 -4.81 -2.38 -7.30
N LEU A 98 -5.24 -1.15 -7.60
CA LEU A 98 -6.31 -0.90 -8.56
C LEU A 98 -5.80 -0.93 -10.00
N LYS A 99 -4.63 -0.34 -10.27
CA LYS A 99 -4.16 -0.15 -11.65
C LYS A 99 -3.60 -1.45 -12.23
N TYR A 100 -2.79 -2.15 -11.45
CA TYR A 100 -2.17 -3.40 -11.86
C TYR A 100 -2.98 -4.64 -11.49
N LYS A 101 -4.09 -4.47 -10.73
CA LYS A 101 -4.98 -5.58 -10.36
C LYS A 101 -4.22 -6.68 -9.59
N THR A 102 -3.36 -6.24 -8.68
CA THR A 102 -2.32 -7.06 -8.05
C THR A 102 -2.50 -7.04 -6.55
N LEU A 103 -2.26 -8.17 -5.89
CA LEU A 103 -1.98 -8.20 -4.46
C LEU A 103 -0.46 -8.23 -4.27
N TYR A 104 0.09 -7.16 -3.72
CA TYR A 104 1.50 -7.09 -3.36
C TYR A 104 1.69 -7.49 -1.89
N LYS A 105 2.84 -8.07 -1.57
CA LYS A 105 3.31 -8.28 -0.20
C LYS A 105 4.64 -7.56 -0.02
N LEU A 106 4.73 -6.68 0.97
CA LEU A 106 5.98 -6.00 1.33
C LEU A 106 6.54 -6.67 2.57
N ARG A 107 7.79 -7.16 2.48
CA ARG A 107 8.46 -7.73 3.65
C ARG A 107 8.85 -6.61 4.60
N PHE A 108 8.16 -6.53 5.74
CA PHE A 108 8.25 -5.39 6.64
C PHE A 108 8.93 -5.78 7.94
N LYS A 109 10.12 -5.21 8.19
CA LYS A 109 10.94 -5.54 9.36
C LYS A 109 11.63 -4.31 9.90
N ASN A 110 11.58 -4.12 11.22
CA ASN A 110 12.26 -3.03 11.92
C ASN A 110 11.98 -1.65 11.31
N ASN A 111 10.70 -1.38 11.02
CA ASN A 111 10.22 -0.16 10.36
C ASN A 111 10.86 0.11 8.98
N LYS A 112 11.15 -0.95 8.21
CA LYS A 112 11.71 -0.87 6.85
C LYS A 112 11.11 -1.93 5.94
N ILE A 113 10.84 -1.58 4.69
CA ILE A 113 10.54 -2.55 3.64
C ILE A 113 11.85 -3.12 3.11
N LEU A 114 11.97 -4.45 3.11
CA LEU A 114 13.15 -5.16 2.62
C LEU A 114 13.03 -5.56 1.14
N ASP A 115 11.85 -5.98 0.72
CA ASP A 115 11.50 -6.30 -0.66
C ASP A 115 9.98 -6.29 -0.86
N GLN A 116 9.57 -6.51 -2.11
CA GLN A 116 8.20 -6.62 -2.55
C GLN A 116 8.03 -7.89 -3.38
N ASP A 117 7.04 -8.70 -3.03
CA ASP A 117 6.55 -9.84 -3.80
C ASP A 117 5.21 -9.52 -4.46
N ILE A 118 4.94 -10.17 -5.60
CA ILE A 118 3.61 -10.25 -6.20
C ILE A 118 3.00 -11.57 -5.76
N ILE A 119 1.90 -11.52 -5.02
CA ILE A 119 1.16 -12.73 -4.60
C ILE A 119 0.34 -13.26 -5.77
N PHE A 120 -0.38 -12.37 -6.45
CA PHE A 120 -1.03 -12.66 -7.72
C PHE A 120 -1.31 -11.36 -8.49
N GLU A 121 -1.51 -11.49 -9.81
CA GLU A 121 -1.81 -10.40 -10.73
C GLU A 121 -2.95 -10.79 -11.68
N ASP A 122 -3.86 -9.84 -11.95
CA ASP A 122 -4.99 -9.93 -12.89
C ASP A 122 -5.91 -11.15 -12.71
N LEU A 123 -6.05 -11.64 -11.48
CA LEU A 123 -6.92 -12.79 -11.17
C LEU A 123 -8.37 -12.39 -10.91
N ILE A 124 -8.58 -11.31 -10.14
CA ILE A 124 -9.91 -10.86 -9.69
C ILE A 124 -10.26 -9.44 -10.16
N GLY A 125 -9.44 -8.85 -11.03
CA GLY A 125 -9.57 -7.47 -11.49
C GLY A 125 -9.09 -6.43 -10.46
N ARG A 126 -9.65 -5.22 -10.50
CA ARG A 126 -9.15 -4.08 -9.71
C ARG A 126 -9.39 -4.32 -8.22
N ILE A 127 -8.35 -4.56 -7.44
CA ILE A 127 -8.50 -4.92 -6.03
C ILE A 127 -8.67 -3.66 -5.20
N ARG A 128 -9.79 -3.57 -4.48
CA ARG A 128 -10.19 -2.40 -3.70
C ARG A 128 -9.91 -2.58 -2.21
N ASP A 129 -10.21 -3.74 -1.67
CA ASP A 129 -10.12 -3.95 -0.22
C ASP A 129 -9.59 -5.34 0.10
N ILE A 130 -8.99 -5.46 1.29
CA ILE A 130 -8.46 -6.67 1.87
C ILE A 130 -8.76 -6.71 3.36
N GLU A 131 -9.25 -7.85 3.85
CA GLU A 131 -9.50 -8.07 5.27
C GLU A 131 -9.07 -9.48 5.69
N VAL A 132 -8.70 -9.63 6.96
CA VAL A 132 -8.33 -10.92 7.53
C VAL A 132 -9.16 -11.22 8.76
N ASN A 133 -9.78 -12.39 8.78
CA ASN A 133 -10.55 -12.82 9.93
C ASN A 133 -9.66 -13.41 11.04
N SER A 134 -10.26 -13.75 12.18
CA SER A 134 -9.55 -14.33 13.33
C SER A 134 -8.89 -15.69 13.07
N LYS A 135 -9.23 -16.38 11.97
CA LYS A 135 -8.59 -17.62 11.55
C LYS A 135 -7.39 -17.40 10.64
N GLY A 136 -7.12 -16.15 10.24
CA GLY A 136 -6.06 -15.80 9.29
C GLY A 136 -6.47 -15.97 7.82
N GLU A 137 -7.76 -16.21 7.54
CA GLU A 137 -8.28 -16.29 6.17
C GLU A 137 -8.35 -14.89 5.56
N ILE A 138 -7.91 -14.75 4.31
CA ILE A 138 -7.83 -13.47 3.59
C ILE A 138 -9.06 -13.33 2.69
N PHE A 139 -9.74 -12.20 2.82
CA PHE A 139 -10.88 -11.80 2.00
C PHE A 139 -10.55 -10.55 1.21
N LEU A 140 -11.01 -10.48 -0.03
CA LEU A 140 -10.72 -9.39 -0.96
C LEU A 140 -12.00 -8.98 -1.66
N ILE A 141 -12.14 -7.67 -1.95
CA ILE A 141 -13.17 -7.19 -2.88
C ILE A 141 -12.52 -6.52 -4.08
N ASN A 142 -13.15 -6.68 -5.24
CA ASN A 142 -12.78 -5.95 -6.44
C ASN A 142 -13.72 -4.76 -6.70
N SER A 143 -13.27 -3.76 -7.45
CA SER A 143 -14.07 -2.59 -7.88
C SER A 143 -14.36 -2.63 -9.38
N ASN A 144 -14.79 -3.78 -9.88
CA ASN A 144 -15.29 -3.94 -11.25
C ASN A 144 -16.81 -3.68 -11.29
N SER A 145 -17.42 -3.64 -12.47
CA SER A 145 -18.88 -3.49 -12.59
C SER A 145 -19.67 -4.63 -11.94
N ASN A 146 -19.08 -5.82 -11.88
CA ASN A 146 -19.59 -7.03 -11.21
C ASN A 146 -18.83 -7.31 -9.90
N ALA A 147 -18.77 -6.31 -9.01
CA ALA A 147 -18.06 -6.41 -7.75
C ALA A 147 -18.43 -7.69 -6.96
N SER A 148 -17.43 -8.38 -6.42
CA SER A 148 -17.60 -9.67 -5.72
C SER A 148 -16.65 -9.77 -4.52
N LEU A 149 -17.05 -10.54 -3.52
CA LEU A 149 -16.21 -10.94 -2.39
C LEU A 149 -15.46 -12.23 -2.75
N TRP A 150 -14.16 -12.21 -2.58
CA TRP A 150 -13.25 -13.33 -2.83
C TRP A 150 -12.62 -13.78 -1.52
N LYS A 151 -12.41 -15.08 -1.38
CA LYS A 151 -11.61 -15.68 -0.32
C LYS A 151 -10.36 -16.27 -0.96
N MET A 152 -9.19 -15.95 -0.42
CA MET A 152 -7.93 -16.55 -0.86
C MET A 152 -7.77 -17.91 -0.17
N GLU A 153 -7.41 -18.94 -0.95
CA GLU A 153 -7.13 -20.27 -0.42
C GLU A 153 -5.71 -20.69 -0.77
N LYS A 154 -5.06 -21.40 0.16
CA LYS A 154 -3.77 -22.06 -0.07
C LYS A 154 -4.07 -23.44 -0.62
N LEU A 155 -3.55 -23.75 -1.81
CA LEU A 155 -3.59 -25.11 -2.36
C LEU A 155 -2.58 -26.01 -1.65
#